data_AF-A0A971GE86-F1
#
_entry.id   AF-A0A971GE86-F1
#
_cell.length_a   1.000
_cell.length_b   1.000
_cell.length_c   1.000
_cell.angle_alpha   90.00
_cell.angle_beta   90.00
_cell.angle_gamma   90.00
#
_symmetry.space_group_name_H-M   'P 1'
#
loop_
_entity.id
_entity.type
_entity.pdbx_description
1 polymer ?
#
loop_
_entity_poly.entity_id
_entity_poly.type
_entity_poly.pdbx_seq_one_letter_code
_entity_poly.pdbx_strand_id
1 'polypeptide(L)'
;MEQNRITSRPFFRTVIMVFSITLIFLFGFTVSRWGSSRMDGNLRSLFLERAIMIADSLDPGRISSLSGSVDDLGKDRYNVLKRHLQSARSLYRDVRFLYILELKPDGRVVFLVDSEPEGSPDESLPGDLLDKPTPPLLNAFLTGKGNIEGPLEDSWGR
;
A
#
# COMPACT_ATOMS: atom_id res chain seq x y z
N MET A 1 -23.26 -59.09 39.53
CA MET A 1 -22.73 -57.81 40.03
C MET A 1 -21.22 -58.01 40.05
N GLU A 2 -20.36 -57.33 39.30
CA GLU A 2 -20.32 -55.92 38.98
C GLU A 2 -19.27 -55.74 37.87
N GLN A 3 -19.72 -55.49 36.64
CA GLN A 3 -18.85 -55.31 35.48
C GLN A 3 -18.90 -53.83 35.08
N ASN A 4 -18.08 -52.96 35.70
CA ASN A 4 -17.80 -51.61 35.15
C ASN A 4 -16.67 -50.86 35.88
N ARG A 5 -15.39 -51.15 35.59
CA ARG A 5 -14.26 -50.34 36.13
C ARG A 5 -13.05 -50.21 35.20
N ILE A 6 -13.15 -50.16 33.87
CA ILE A 6 -11.96 -49.92 33.02
C ILE A 6 -12.19 -49.02 31.79
N THR A 7 -13.06 -48.00 31.85
CA THR A 7 -13.27 -47.10 30.68
C THR A 7 -12.95 -45.61 30.92
N SER A 8 -12.57 -45.18 32.13
CA SER A 8 -12.37 -43.75 32.42
C SER A 8 -11.00 -43.16 32.05
N ARG A 9 -9.95 -43.99 31.93
CA ARG A 9 -8.58 -43.54 31.63
C ARG A 9 -8.35 -42.99 30.21
N PRO A 10 -8.87 -43.60 29.11
CA PRO A 10 -8.71 -43.04 27.77
C PRO A 10 -9.56 -41.78 27.58
N PHE A 11 -10.80 -41.77 28.11
CA PHE A 11 -11.71 -40.63 28.03
C PHE A 11 -11.12 -39.37 28.67
N PHE A 12 -10.58 -39.49 29.90
CA PHE A 12 -9.96 -38.35 30.59
C PHE A 12 -8.71 -37.81 29.85
N ARG A 13 -7.90 -38.69 29.24
CA ARG A 13 -6.74 -38.29 28.43
C ARG A 13 -7.15 -37.58 27.15
N THR A 14 -8.20 -38.04 26.48
CA THR A 14 -8.75 -37.38 25.29
C THR A 14 -9.32 -36.00 25.62
N VAL A 15 -10.04 -35.87 26.75
CA VAL A 15 -10.57 -34.57 27.22
C VAL A 15 -9.44 -33.59 27.52
N ILE A 16 -8.39 -34.02 28.21
CA ILE A 16 -7.22 -33.17 28.47
C ILE A 16 -6.53 -32.77 27.16
N MET A 17 -6.34 -33.70 26.22
CA MET A 17 -5.69 -33.41 24.95
C MET A 17 -6.48 -32.40 24.11
N VAL A 18 -7.80 -32.56 24.01
CA VAL A 18 -8.68 -31.62 23.30
C VAL A 18 -8.66 -30.24 23.97
N PHE A 19 -8.68 -30.20 25.30
CA PHE A 19 -8.59 -28.95 26.05
C PHE A 19 -7.25 -28.23 25.80
N SER A 20 -6.12 -28.95 25.85
CA SER A 20 -4.80 -28.38 25.56
C SER A 20 -4.68 -27.87 24.12
N ILE A 21 -5.20 -28.60 23.13
CA ILE A 21 -5.22 -28.16 21.73
C ILE A 21 -6.03 -26.88 21.58
N THR A 22 -7.21 -26.82 22.20
CA THR A 22 -8.08 -25.63 22.17
C THR A 22 -7.37 -24.41 22.79
N LEU A 23 -6.65 -24.63 23.90
CA LEU A 23 -5.92 -23.57 24.58
C LEU A 23 -4.74 -23.04 23.75
N ILE A 24 -4.05 -23.93 23.03
CA ILE A 24 -2.99 -23.57 22.08
C ILE A 24 -3.57 -22.74 20.92
N PHE A 25 -4.72 -23.14 20.36
CA PHE A 25 -5.39 -22.36 19.30
C PHE A 25 -5.85 -21.00 19.79
N LEU A 26 -6.42 -20.92 21.00
CA LEU A 26 -6.85 -19.65 21.59
C LEU A 26 -5.66 -18.71 21.80
N PHE A 27 -4.55 -19.25 22.31
CA PHE A 27 -3.33 -18.48 22.55
C PHE A 27 -2.66 -18.04 21.24
N GLY A 28 -2.62 -18.91 20.23
CA GLY A 28 -2.16 -18.55 18.90
C GLY A 28 -3.01 -17.42 18.29
N PHE A 29 -4.34 -17.52 18.42
CA PHE A 29 -5.25 -16.50 17.90
C PHE A 29 -5.06 -15.13 18.58
N THR A 30 -4.88 -15.08 19.90
CA THR A 30 -4.67 -13.81 20.61
C THR A 30 -3.33 -13.17 20.28
N VAL A 31 -2.24 -13.97 20.21
CA VAL A 31 -0.91 -13.48 19.82
C VAL A 31 -0.90 -13.00 18.37
N SER A 32 -1.51 -13.74 17.44
CA SER A 32 -1.63 -13.31 16.04
C SER A 32 -2.40 -11.99 15.91
N ARG A 33 -3.50 -11.83 16.65
CA ARG A 33 -4.29 -10.59 16.64
C ARG A 33 -3.52 -9.41 17.23
N TRP A 34 -2.69 -9.65 18.25
CA TRP A 34 -1.91 -8.60 18.92
C TRP A 34 -0.66 -8.20 18.11
N GLY A 35 0.04 -9.16 17.50
CA GLY A 35 1.20 -8.91 16.64
C GLY A 35 0.86 -8.12 15.38
N SER A 36 -0.32 -8.39 14.79
CA SER A 36 -0.77 -7.72 13.56
C SER A 36 -0.88 -6.20 13.70
N SER A 37 -1.35 -5.68 14.83
CA SER A 37 -1.58 -4.24 15.01
C SER A 37 -0.30 -3.44 15.27
N ARG A 38 0.74 -4.06 15.84
CA ARG A 38 2.04 -3.40 16.08
C ARG A 38 2.90 -3.36 14.82
N MET A 39 2.85 -4.42 14.00
CA MET A 39 3.61 -4.50 12.74
C MET A 39 3.07 -3.54 11.68
N ASP A 40 1.74 -3.38 11.59
CA ASP A 40 1.14 -2.47 10.61
C ASP A 40 1.56 -1.01 10.82
N GLY A 41 1.59 -0.54 12.08
CA GLY A 41 1.99 0.83 12.40
C GLY A 41 3.42 1.18 11.95
N ASN A 42 4.37 0.27 12.16
CA ASN A 42 5.77 0.48 11.78
C ASN A 42 5.96 0.44 10.25
N LEU A 43 5.25 -0.46 9.56
CA LEU A 43 5.31 -0.54 8.10
C LEU A 43 4.72 0.72 7.47
N ARG A 44 3.60 1.19 8.00
CA ARG A 44 2.97 2.44 7.61
C ARG A 44 3.94 3.61 7.76
N SER A 45 4.49 3.85 8.96
CA SER A 45 5.44 4.96 9.16
C SER A 45 6.63 4.87 8.21
N LEU A 46 7.17 3.67 7.98
CA LEU A 46 8.28 3.44 7.06
C LEU A 46 7.94 3.82 5.61
N PHE A 47 6.75 3.45 5.11
CA PHE A 47 6.34 3.81 3.75
C PHE A 47 6.13 5.32 3.60
N LEU A 48 5.56 5.98 4.62
CA LEU A 48 5.38 7.42 4.61
C LEU A 48 6.71 8.17 4.62
N GLU A 49 7.66 7.76 5.47
CA GLU A 49 9.01 8.34 5.48
C GLU A 49 9.71 8.18 4.13
N ARG A 50 9.61 7.01 3.49
CA ARG A 50 10.16 6.78 2.15
C ARG A 50 9.50 7.67 1.10
N ALA A 51 8.18 7.81 1.13
CA ALA A 51 7.45 8.67 0.22
C ALA A 51 7.88 10.15 0.37
N ILE A 52 8.06 10.62 1.61
CA ILE A 52 8.56 11.97 1.91
C ILE A 52 9.98 12.14 1.36
N MET A 53 10.90 11.20 1.63
CA MET A 53 12.28 11.28 1.10
C MET A 53 12.32 11.30 -0.43
N ILE A 54 11.48 10.51 -1.09
CA ILE A 54 11.37 10.54 -2.56
C ILE A 54 10.84 11.90 -3.01
N ALA A 55 9.78 12.41 -2.39
CA ALA A 55 9.19 13.71 -2.72
C ALA A 55 10.21 14.86 -2.56
N ASP A 56 11.00 14.86 -1.48
CA ASP A 56 12.05 15.86 -1.23
C ASP A 56 13.18 15.80 -2.27
N SER A 57 13.38 14.65 -2.92
CA SER A 57 14.36 14.50 -4.00
C SER A 57 13.88 15.05 -5.36
N LEU A 58 12.59 15.36 -5.50
CA LEU A 58 12.00 15.87 -6.73
C LEU A 58 12.08 17.40 -6.77
N ASP A 59 12.31 17.95 -7.95
CA ASP A 59 12.33 19.39 -8.20
C ASP A 59 10.90 19.93 -8.42
N PRO A 60 10.35 20.75 -7.50
CA PRO A 60 8.99 21.27 -7.63
C PRO A 60 8.80 22.15 -8.88
N GLY A 61 9.85 22.84 -9.33
CA GLY A 61 9.83 23.65 -10.54
C GLY A 61 9.65 22.83 -11.81
N ARG A 62 10.15 21.59 -11.82
CA ARG A 62 9.92 20.66 -12.93
C ARG A 62 8.50 20.14 -12.95
N ILE A 63 7.99 19.72 -11.78
CA ILE A 63 6.63 19.20 -11.64
C ILE A 63 5.60 20.24 -12.09
N SER A 64 5.70 21.46 -11.57
CA SER A 64 4.79 22.58 -11.89
C SER A 64 4.85 23.05 -13.35
N SER A 65 5.85 22.62 -14.13
CA SER A 65 5.97 22.96 -15.55
C SER A 65 5.35 21.93 -16.50
N LEU A 66 4.91 20.78 -15.98
CA LEU A 66 4.14 19.80 -16.74
C LEU A 66 2.68 20.27 -16.84
N SER A 67 2.05 19.99 -17.98
CA SER A 67 0.63 20.31 -18.18
C SER A 67 -0.30 19.24 -17.62
N GLY A 68 0.21 18.03 -17.36
CA GLY A 68 -0.61 16.87 -17.03
C GLY A 68 -1.47 16.47 -18.22
N SER A 69 -0.86 16.43 -19.40
CA SER A 69 -1.50 15.99 -20.65
C SER A 69 -0.49 15.20 -21.49
N VAL A 70 -1.00 14.48 -22.49
CA VAL A 70 -0.18 13.73 -23.45
C VAL A 70 0.90 14.55 -24.16
N ASP A 71 0.75 15.88 -24.21
CA ASP A 71 1.77 16.80 -24.76
C ASP A 71 3.07 16.78 -23.96
N ASP A 72 3.05 16.29 -22.72
CA ASP A 72 4.24 16.18 -21.88
C ASP A 72 5.18 15.04 -22.30
N LEU A 73 4.70 14.00 -23.00
CA LEU A 73 5.49 12.81 -23.37
C LEU A 73 6.75 13.16 -24.19
N GLY A 74 6.68 14.20 -25.02
CA GLY A 74 7.81 14.65 -25.84
C GLY A 74 8.78 15.59 -25.12
N LYS A 75 8.52 15.97 -23.86
CA LYS A 75 9.31 16.97 -23.14
C LYS A 75 10.41 16.29 -22.34
N ASP A 76 11.64 16.81 -22.47
CA ASP A 76 12.79 16.32 -21.68
C ASP A 76 12.53 16.29 -20.17
N ARG A 77 11.73 17.25 -19.68
CA ARG A 77 11.38 17.36 -18.26
C ARG A 77 10.53 16.18 -17.77
N TYR A 78 9.56 15.73 -18.57
CA TYR A 78 8.77 14.54 -18.28
C TYR A 78 9.67 13.30 -18.24
N ASN A 79 10.51 13.12 -19.26
CA ASN A 79 11.41 11.97 -19.37
C ASN A 79 12.43 11.90 -18.23
N VAL A 80 12.92 13.04 -17.73
CA VAL A 80 13.79 13.06 -16.55
C VAL A 80 13.03 12.62 -15.29
N LEU A 81 11.81 13.12 -15.07
CA LEU A 81 10.99 12.72 -13.92
C LEU A 81 10.63 11.23 -13.97
N LYS A 82 10.26 10.70 -15.14
CA LYS A 82 9.94 9.29 -15.33
C LYS A 82 11.13 8.39 -14.99
N ARG A 83 12.33 8.71 -15.50
CA ARG A 83 13.57 8.00 -15.15
C ARG A 83 13.92 8.10 -13.66
N HIS A 84 13.67 9.25 -13.03
CA HIS A 84 13.90 9.43 -11.59
C HIS A 84 12.96 8.53 -10.78
N LEU A 85 11.66 8.48 -11.12
CA LEU A 85 10.69 7.61 -10.46
C LEU A 85 11.01 6.12 -10.69
N GLN A 86 11.36 5.72 -11.91
CA GLN A 86 11.81 4.35 -12.22
C GLN A 86 13.04 3.96 -11.38
N SER A 87 14.02 4.86 -11.28
CA SER A 87 15.23 4.64 -10.48
C SER A 87 14.88 4.54 -8.99
N ALA A 88 14.06 5.44 -8.46
CA ALA A 88 13.60 5.40 -7.08
C ALA A 88 12.82 4.10 -6.78
N ARG A 89 11.90 3.70 -7.65
CA ARG A 89 11.13 2.46 -7.53
C ARG A 89 12.03 1.23 -7.51
N SER A 90 13.10 1.22 -8.31
CA SER A 90 14.07 0.11 -8.35
C SER A 90 14.81 -0.13 -7.02
N LEU A 91 14.92 0.89 -6.16
CA LEU A 91 15.53 0.80 -4.83
C LEU A 91 14.61 0.12 -3.81
N TYR A 92 13.29 0.17 -4.03
CA TYR A 92 12.28 -0.35 -3.10
C TYR A 92 11.50 -1.50 -3.74
N ARG A 93 12.02 -2.73 -3.60
CA ARG A 93 11.40 -3.93 -4.20
C ARG A 93 10.00 -4.26 -3.66
N ASP A 94 9.67 -3.76 -2.48
CA ASP A 94 8.38 -3.85 -1.82
C ASP A 94 7.35 -2.82 -2.33
N VAL A 95 7.76 -1.90 -3.20
CA VAL A 95 6.89 -0.94 -3.87
C VAL A 95 6.64 -1.41 -5.30
N ARG A 96 5.37 -1.54 -5.68
CA ARG A 96 4.97 -1.92 -7.04
C ARG A 96 5.04 -0.73 -8.01
N PHE A 97 4.45 0.40 -7.63
CA PHE A 97 4.38 1.61 -8.45
C PHE A 97 4.76 2.86 -7.65
N LEU A 98 5.37 3.83 -8.31
CA LEU A 98 5.47 5.22 -7.85
C LEU A 98 4.85 6.12 -8.90
N TYR A 99 4.08 7.11 -8.47
CA TYR A 99 3.44 8.05 -9.38
C TYR A 99 3.32 9.44 -8.75
N ILE A 100 3.19 10.44 -9.61
CA ILE A 100 2.92 11.82 -9.25
C ILE A 100 1.52 12.15 -9.74
N LEU A 101 0.70 12.72 -8.86
CA LEU A 101 -0.66 13.15 -9.17
C LEU A 101 -0.77 14.67 -9.13
N GLU A 102 -1.72 15.21 -9.88
CA GLU A 102 -2.12 16.61 -9.83
C GLU A 102 -3.62 16.72 -9.59
N LEU A 103 -4.01 17.56 -8.64
CA LEU A 103 -5.39 18.01 -8.48
C LEU A 103 -5.65 19.20 -9.41
N LYS A 104 -6.48 19.00 -10.43
CA LYS A 104 -6.88 20.03 -11.39
C LYS A 104 -7.87 21.02 -10.75
N PRO A 105 -7.97 22.26 -11.27
CA PRO A 105 -8.92 23.27 -10.77
C PRO A 105 -10.39 22.86 -10.82
N ASP A 106 -10.74 21.92 -11.70
CA ASP A 106 -12.09 21.35 -11.82
C ASP A 106 -12.37 20.19 -10.84
N GLY A 107 -11.42 19.89 -9.96
CA GLY A 107 -11.53 18.86 -8.93
C GLY A 107 -11.13 17.45 -9.38
N ARG A 108 -10.74 17.26 -10.66
CA ARG A 108 -10.25 15.97 -11.15
C ARG A 108 -8.82 15.73 -10.67
N VAL A 109 -8.49 14.48 -10.34
CA VAL A 109 -7.12 14.07 -10.05
C VAL A 109 -6.58 13.33 -11.27
N VAL A 110 -5.43 13.76 -11.77
CA VAL A 110 -4.79 13.14 -12.94
C VAL A 110 -3.38 12.64 -12.60
N PHE A 111 -2.92 11.64 -13.35
CA PHE A 111 -1.53 11.22 -13.35
C PHE A 111 -0.67 12.24 -14.10
N LEU A 112 0.45 12.64 -13.51
CA LEU A 112 1.47 13.44 -14.18
C LEU A 112 2.57 12.56 -14.76
N VAL A 113 3.10 11.67 -13.94
CA VAL A 113 4.20 10.76 -14.28
C VAL A 113 4.07 9.52 -13.43
N ASP A 114 4.32 8.36 -14.01
CA ASP A 114 4.40 7.09 -13.30
C ASP A 114 5.80 6.46 -13.43
N SER A 115 6.03 5.39 -12.68
CA SER A 115 7.28 4.62 -12.72
C SER A 115 7.24 3.42 -13.65
N GLU A 116 6.12 3.12 -14.30
CA GLU A 116 6.05 1.95 -15.17
C GLU A 116 6.92 2.12 -16.42
N PRO A 117 7.42 1.02 -16.99
CA PRO A 117 8.05 1.04 -18.30
C PRO A 117 7.10 1.61 -19.37
N GLU A 118 7.65 2.35 -20.31
CA GLU A 118 6.89 2.86 -21.46
C GLU A 118 6.29 1.68 -22.26
N GLY A 119 4.99 1.76 -22.56
CA GLY A 119 4.23 0.71 -23.22
C GLY A 119 3.81 -0.46 -22.32
N SER A 120 4.05 -0.38 -21.01
CA SER A 120 3.52 -1.37 -20.05
C SER A 120 1.98 -1.35 -20.05
N PRO A 121 1.29 -2.49 -19.95
CA PRO A 121 -0.17 -2.52 -19.79
C PRO A 121 -0.66 -1.78 -18.54
N ASP A 122 0.20 -1.65 -17.53
CA ASP A 122 -0.08 -0.98 -16.26
C ASP A 122 0.37 0.50 -16.27
N GLU A 123 0.89 1.03 -17.40
CA GLU A 123 1.36 2.41 -17.51
C GLU A 123 0.19 3.41 -17.44
N SER A 124 0.32 4.40 -16.56
CA SER A 124 -0.55 5.57 -16.50
C SER A 124 0.09 6.74 -17.25
N LEU A 125 -0.57 7.19 -18.30
CA LEU A 125 -0.11 8.30 -19.14
C LEU A 125 -0.38 9.66 -18.47
N PRO A 126 0.42 10.70 -18.79
CA PRO A 126 0.16 12.05 -18.31
C PRO A 126 -1.22 12.54 -18.75
N GLY A 127 -2.05 12.90 -17.78
CA GLY A 127 -3.43 13.34 -17.96
C GLY A 127 -4.48 12.25 -17.76
N ASP A 128 -4.07 10.99 -17.58
CA ASP A 128 -5.02 9.92 -17.23
C ASP A 128 -5.71 10.23 -15.91
N LEU A 129 -7.00 9.92 -15.85
CA LEU A 129 -7.82 10.21 -14.68
C LEU A 129 -7.64 9.14 -13.61
N LEU A 130 -7.51 9.58 -12.36
CA LEU A 130 -7.70 8.70 -11.22
C LEU A 130 -9.20 8.55 -10.98
N ASP A 131 -9.74 7.35 -11.23
CA ASP A 131 -11.20 7.09 -11.23
C ASP A 131 -11.91 7.45 -9.92
N LYS A 132 -11.31 7.10 -8.77
CA LYS A 132 -11.93 7.23 -7.45
C LYS A 132 -10.95 7.82 -6.44
N PRO A 133 -10.66 9.14 -6.51
CA PRO A 133 -9.84 9.78 -5.49
C PRO A 133 -10.54 9.69 -4.14
N THR A 134 -9.84 9.19 -3.15
CA THR A 134 -10.35 8.99 -1.80
C THR A 134 -10.31 10.29 -0.98
N PRO A 135 -11.14 10.42 0.07
CA PRO A 135 -11.09 11.60 0.93
C PRO A 135 -9.72 11.90 1.57
N PRO A 136 -8.93 10.91 2.07
CA PRO A 136 -7.63 11.22 2.65
C PRO A 136 -6.59 11.69 1.61
N LEU A 137 -6.70 11.25 0.35
CA LEU A 137 -5.87 11.71 -0.76
C LEU A 137 -6.17 13.16 -1.09
N LEU A 138 -7.46 13.49 -1.22
CA LEU A 138 -7.89 14.88 -1.42
C LEU A 138 -7.44 15.78 -0.26
N ASN A 139 -7.50 15.28 0.98
CA ASN A 139 -7.00 16.00 2.14
C ASN A 139 -5.47 16.19 2.10
N ALA A 140 -4.71 15.26 1.52
CA ALA A 140 -3.26 15.43 1.34
C ALA A 140 -2.94 16.61 0.41
N PHE A 141 -3.70 16.78 -0.68
CA PHE A 141 -3.57 17.96 -1.55
C PHE A 141 -3.89 19.27 -0.83
N LEU A 142 -4.93 19.28 0.02
CA LEU A 142 -5.35 20.49 0.74
C LEU A 142 -4.39 20.88 1.86
N THR A 143 -3.82 19.90 2.56
CA THR A 143 -2.99 20.12 3.76
C THR A 143 -1.50 20.13 3.47
N GLY A 144 -1.07 19.59 2.32
CA GLY A 144 0.33 19.36 2.00
C GLY A 144 1.00 18.31 2.89
N LYS A 145 0.23 17.54 3.67
CA LYS A 145 0.75 16.52 4.58
C LYS A 145 0.58 15.14 3.97
N GLY A 146 1.64 14.34 4.02
CA GLY A 146 1.61 12.97 3.56
C GLY A 146 0.64 12.12 4.39
N ASN A 147 -0.09 11.24 3.72
CA ASN A 147 -1.07 10.33 4.31
C ASN A 147 -0.82 8.90 3.83
N ILE A 148 -1.39 7.93 4.54
CA ILE A 148 -1.39 6.52 4.15
C ILE A 148 -2.81 6.02 4.19
N GLU A 149 -3.18 5.23 3.19
CA GLU A 149 -4.53 4.70 3.03
C GLU A 149 -4.54 3.20 2.85
N GLY A 150 -5.74 2.63 2.97
CA GLY A 150 -6.01 1.24 2.61
C GLY A 150 -5.88 0.20 3.73
N PRO A 151 -5.99 -1.09 3.37
CA PRO A 151 -6.03 -1.61 1.99
C PRO A 151 -7.23 -1.07 1.19
N LEU A 152 -6.97 -0.63 -0.05
CA LEU A 152 -7.97 -0.09 -0.98
C LEU A 152 -8.06 -1.03 -2.18
N GLU A 153 -9.26 -1.20 -2.72
CA GLU A 153 -9.43 -1.82 -4.03
C GLU A 153 -9.39 -0.73 -5.10
N ASP A 154 -8.46 -0.84 -6.05
CA ASP A 154 -8.34 0.05 -7.19
C ASP A 154 -8.08 -0.71 -8.50
N SER A 155 -7.92 0.03 -9.60
CA SER A 155 -7.69 -0.54 -10.93
C SER A 155 -6.37 -1.30 -11.05
N TRP A 156 -5.47 -1.19 -10.08
CA TRP A 156 -4.12 -1.74 -10.09
C TRP A 156 -3.87 -2.78 -8.97
N GLY A 157 -4.80 -2.98 -8.01
CA GLY A 157 -4.64 -3.99 -6.95
C GLY A 157 -5.81 -4.17 -5.98
N ARG A 158 -5.73 -5.26 -5.22
CA ARG A 158 -6.57 -5.60 -4.04
C ARG A 158 -5.70 -5.69 -2.79
#